data_AF-A0A7W0M4P9-F1
#
_entry.id   AF-A0A7W0M4P9-F1
#
_cell.length_a   1.000
_cell.length_b   1.000
_cell.length_c   1.000
_cell.angle_alpha   90.00
_cell.angle_beta   90.00
_cell.angle_gamma   90.00
#
_symmetry.space_group_name_H-M   'P 1'
#
loop_
_entity.id
_entity.type
_entity.pdbx_description
1 polymer ?
#
loop_
_entity_poly.entity_id
_entity_poly.type
_entity_poly.pdbx_seq_one_letter_code
_entity_poly.pdbx_strand_id
1 'polypeptide(L)'
;MTGLGTPATVALQSLGCARNDVDSEELAARLVAGGFRLVDEPASAEVVVVNTCGFVEAAKKDSVDTLLEAADLKRPGGTQAVVAVGCLAERYGDELAESLPEADAVLGFDDYPDIAARLRSILAGDRHVPHTPKDRRSLLPLAPAARHTASGSV
;
A
#
# COMPACT_ATOMS: atom_id res chain seq x y z
N MET A 1 22.34 9.93 22.58
CA MET A 1 22.23 11.18 21.80
C MET A 1 22.25 10.79 20.33
N THR A 2 21.12 10.40 19.77
CA THR A 2 21.00 10.07 18.34
C THR A 2 20.76 11.39 17.62
N GLY A 3 21.66 11.76 16.71
CA GLY A 3 21.57 13.01 15.96
C GLY A 3 20.20 13.12 15.29
N LEU A 4 19.49 14.20 15.56
CA LEU A 4 18.23 14.54 14.89
C LEU A 4 18.58 14.95 13.46
N GLY A 5 18.72 13.96 12.58
CA GLY A 5 18.56 14.17 11.15
C GLY A 5 17.17 14.74 10.87
N THR A 6 17.04 15.50 9.80
CA THR A 6 15.74 16.02 9.35
C THR A 6 14.75 14.85 9.20
N PRO A 7 13.52 14.96 9.74
CA PRO A 7 12.53 13.90 9.61
C PRO A 7 12.20 13.69 8.13
N ALA A 8 12.21 12.43 7.69
CA ALA A 8 11.90 12.06 6.32
C ALA A 8 10.48 12.50 5.94
N THR A 9 10.29 12.98 4.71
CA THR A 9 8.98 13.48 4.26
C THR A 9 8.17 12.42 3.53
N VAL A 10 6.86 12.40 3.77
CA VAL A 10 5.93 11.47 3.11
C VAL A 10 4.67 12.21 2.65
N ALA A 11 4.26 11.97 1.41
CA ALA A 11 2.96 12.38 0.89
C ALA A 11 2.04 11.16 0.81
N LEU A 12 0.78 11.33 1.24
CA LEU A 12 -0.22 10.27 1.24
C LEU A 12 -1.35 10.65 0.28
N GLN A 13 -1.45 9.93 -0.83
CA GLN A 13 -2.51 10.13 -1.81
C GLN A 13 -3.62 9.11 -1.59
N SER A 14 -4.79 9.58 -1.16
CA SER A 14 -5.98 8.75 -0.94
C SER A 14 -6.93 8.88 -2.13
N LEU A 15 -7.39 7.74 -2.66
CA LEU A 15 -8.33 7.69 -3.79
C LEU A 15 -9.45 6.71 -3.48
N GLY A 16 -10.67 7.04 -3.91
CA GLY A 16 -11.79 6.09 -3.93
C GLY A 16 -12.86 6.35 -2.89
N CYS A 17 -12.91 5.54 -1.82
CA CYS A 17 -14.08 5.46 -0.93
C CYS A 17 -13.74 5.84 0.52
N ALA A 18 -14.79 6.02 1.34
CA ALA A 18 -14.67 6.40 2.75
C ALA A 18 -13.75 5.48 3.60
N ARG A 19 -13.55 4.23 3.17
CA ARG A 19 -12.58 3.34 3.81
C ARG A 19 -11.14 3.82 3.59
N ASN A 20 -10.81 4.24 2.38
CA ASN A 20 -9.47 4.77 2.08
C ASN A 20 -9.20 6.05 2.87
N ASP A 21 -10.21 6.86 3.17
CA ASP A 21 -10.04 8.05 4.02
C ASP A 21 -9.65 7.65 5.44
N VAL A 22 -10.39 6.73 6.07
CA VAL A 22 -10.09 6.23 7.42
C VAL A 22 -8.74 5.51 7.48
N ASP A 23 -8.47 4.64 6.50
CA ASP A 23 -7.19 3.92 6.41
C ASP A 23 -6.03 4.92 6.24
N SER A 24 -6.25 6.02 5.50
CA SER A 24 -5.24 7.09 5.32
C SER A 24 -4.98 7.88 6.60
N GLU A 25 -6.01 8.18 7.39
CA GLU A 25 -5.85 8.82 8.71
C GLU A 25 -5.02 7.93 9.66
N GLU A 26 -5.29 6.62 9.66
CA GLU A 26 -4.52 5.65 10.44
C GLU A 26 -3.04 5.62 9.99
N LEU A 27 -2.80 5.48 8.68
CA LEU A 27 -1.45 5.48 8.11
C LEU A 27 -0.69 6.77 8.44
N ALA A 28 -1.35 7.92 8.28
CA ALA A 28 -0.80 9.23 8.62
C ALA A 28 -0.37 9.29 10.09
N ALA A 29 -1.23 8.84 11.02
CA ALA A 29 -0.92 8.81 12.44
C ALA A 29 0.29 7.91 12.75
N ARG A 30 0.35 6.71 12.15
CA ARG A 30 1.47 5.76 12.31
C ARG A 30 2.78 6.31 11.76
N LEU A 31 2.74 6.97 10.61
CA LEU A 31 3.92 7.59 9.98
C LEU A 31 4.48 8.72 10.84
N VAL A 32 3.60 9.60 11.35
CA VAL A 32 4.00 10.68 12.26
C VAL A 32 4.59 10.13 13.56
N ALA A 33 3.94 9.13 14.17
CA ALA A 33 4.48 8.44 15.36
C ALA A 33 5.82 7.76 15.08
N GLY A 34 6.03 7.31 13.85
CA GLY A 34 7.28 6.76 13.34
C GLY A 34 8.35 7.78 12.97
N GLY A 35 8.11 9.08 13.15
CA GLY A 35 9.08 10.15 12.91
C GLY A 35 9.11 10.72 11.48
N PHE A 36 8.12 10.39 10.64
CA PHE A 36 7.95 11.03 9.34
C PHE A 36 7.23 12.38 9.47
N ARG A 37 7.46 13.27 8.51
CA ARG A 37 6.71 14.51 8.34
C ARG A 37 5.78 14.38 7.13
N LEU A 38 4.48 14.56 7.35
CA LEU A 38 3.51 14.60 6.26
C LEU A 38 3.68 15.89 5.44
N VAL A 39 3.60 15.76 4.13
CA VAL A 39 3.57 16.88 3.17
C VAL A 39 2.45 16.65 2.16
N ASP A 40 1.79 17.73 1.73
CA ASP A 40 0.66 17.63 0.81
C ASP A 40 1.10 17.39 -0.64
N GLU A 41 2.26 17.93 -1.01
CA GLU A 41 2.78 17.89 -2.38
C GLU A 41 3.69 16.67 -2.57
N PRO A 42 3.33 15.67 -3.42
CA PRO A 42 4.16 14.51 -3.72
C PRO A 42 5.56 14.87 -4.18
N ALA A 43 5.72 15.95 -4.98
CA ALA A 43 7.02 16.37 -5.47
C ALA A 43 7.96 16.89 -4.36
N SER A 44 7.45 17.14 -3.16
CA SER A 44 8.18 17.56 -1.96
C SER A 44 8.41 16.43 -0.95
N ALA A 45 7.89 15.23 -1.23
CA ALA A 45 8.03 14.07 -0.38
C ALA A 45 9.22 13.20 -0.80
N GLU A 46 9.94 12.61 0.16
CA GLU A 46 10.93 11.56 -0.11
C GLU A 46 10.23 10.23 -0.45
N VAL A 47 9.07 9.97 0.14
CA VAL A 47 8.20 8.83 -0.19
C VAL A 47 6.80 9.29 -0.55
N VAL A 48 6.27 8.78 -1.66
CA VAL A 48 4.84 8.92 -1.98
C VAL A 48 4.14 7.61 -1.69
N VAL A 49 3.15 7.63 -0.80
CA VAL A 49 2.29 6.49 -0.51
C VAL A 49 0.95 6.71 -1.19
N VAL A 50 0.55 5.79 -2.07
CA VAL A 50 -0.75 5.86 -2.74
C VAL A 50 -1.67 4.80 -2.15
N ASN A 51 -2.73 5.25 -1.46
CA ASN A 51 -3.78 4.40 -0.92
C ASN A 51 -4.81 4.08 -2.02
N THR A 52 -4.59 2.94 -2.65
CA THR A 52 -5.28 2.47 -3.84
C THR A 52 -6.67 1.90 -3.53
N CYS A 53 -7.65 2.17 -4.41
CA CYS A 53 -8.98 1.58 -4.29
C CYS A 53 -9.07 0.28 -5.08
N GLY A 54 -9.61 -0.79 -4.47
CA GLY A 54 -9.82 -2.10 -5.11
C GLY A 54 -11.27 -2.37 -5.54
N PHE A 55 -12.18 -1.40 -5.38
CA PHE A 55 -13.63 -1.61 -5.49
C PHE A 55 -14.31 -0.73 -6.54
N VAL A 56 -13.98 0.56 -6.59
CA VAL A 56 -14.59 1.51 -7.54
C VAL A 56 -13.76 1.52 -8.81
N GLU A 57 -14.34 1.12 -9.95
CA GLU A 57 -13.60 0.95 -11.21
C GLU A 57 -12.86 2.21 -11.66
N ALA A 58 -13.50 3.38 -11.60
CA ALA A 58 -12.83 4.65 -11.89
C ALA A 58 -11.62 4.88 -10.97
N ALA A 59 -11.81 4.68 -9.67
CA ALA A 59 -10.74 4.87 -8.69
C ALA A 59 -9.61 3.84 -8.82
N LYS A 60 -9.86 2.63 -9.35
CA LYS A 60 -8.79 1.67 -9.66
C LYS A 60 -7.85 2.22 -10.71
N LYS A 61 -8.42 2.76 -11.79
CA LYS A 61 -7.63 3.40 -12.86
C LYS A 61 -6.87 4.61 -12.31
N ASP A 62 -7.58 5.50 -11.60
CA ASP A 62 -6.97 6.69 -11.01
C ASP A 62 -5.84 6.32 -10.03
N SER A 63 -5.97 5.19 -9.31
CA SER A 63 -4.92 4.68 -8.41
C SER A 63 -3.65 4.28 -9.16
N VAL A 64 -3.79 3.62 -10.30
CA VAL A 64 -2.64 3.22 -11.15
C VAL A 64 -2.03 4.46 -11.80
N ASP A 65 -2.84 5.35 -12.36
CA ASP A 65 -2.38 6.60 -12.98
C ASP A 65 -1.60 7.44 -11.96
N THR A 66 -2.10 7.57 -10.72
CA THR A 66 -1.42 8.30 -9.64
C THR A 66 -0.09 7.67 -9.23
N LEU A 67 0.01 6.33 -9.23
CA LEU A 67 1.27 5.63 -8.95
C LEU A 67 2.32 5.92 -10.04
N LEU A 68 1.90 5.92 -11.31
CA LEU A 68 2.77 6.25 -12.44
C LEU A 68 3.21 7.71 -12.40
N GLU A 69 2.29 8.64 -12.18
CA GLU A 69 2.60 10.06 -12.03
C GLU A 69 3.57 10.31 -10.87
N ALA A 70 3.38 9.63 -9.73
CA ALA A 70 4.30 9.72 -8.59
C ALA A 70 5.69 9.14 -8.93
N ALA A 71 5.75 8.08 -9.73
CA ALA A 71 7.02 7.51 -10.17
C ALA A 71 7.80 8.45 -11.08
N ASP A 72 7.12 9.22 -11.93
CA ASP A 72 7.73 10.25 -12.77
C ASP A 72 8.36 11.40 -11.96
N LEU A 73 7.95 11.60 -10.70
CA LEU A 73 8.54 12.61 -9.81
C LEU A 73 9.90 12.19 -9.23
N LYS A 74 10.29 10.91 -9.38
CA LYS A 74 11.51 10.36 -8.78
C LYS A 74 12.75 11.12 -9.23
N ARG A 75 13.47 11.72 -8.27
CA ARG A 75 14.71 12.48 -8.53
C ARG A 75 15.59 12.59 -7.29
N PRO A 76 16.91 12.78 -7.44
CA PRO A 76 17.78 13.09 -6.30
C PRO A 76 17.31 14.33 -5.54
N GLY A 77 17.17 14.22 -4.21
CA GLY A 77 16.71 15.32 -3.35
C GLY A 77 15.21 15.66 -3.45
N GLY A 78 14.42 14.81 -4.11
CA GLY A 78 12.95 14.86 -4.13
C GLY A 78 12.36 13.48 -3.82
N THR A 79 11.33 13.07 -4.55
CA THR A 79 10.76 11.72 -4.44
C THR A 79 11.82 10.66 -4.73
N GLN A 80 11.97 9.71 -3.82
CA GLN A 80 12.92 8.60 -3.92
C GLN A 80 12.21 7.26 -4.03
N ALA A 81 11.03 7.14 -3.40
CA ALA A 81 10.23 5.92 -3.44
C ALA A 81 8.73 6.22 -3.61
N VAL A 82 8.04 5.30 -4.27
CA VAL A 82 6.60 5.26 -4.47
C VAL A 82 6.08 3.92 -3.99
N VAL A 83 5.09 3.94 -3.11
CA VAL A 83 4.59 2.74 -2.44
C VAL A 83 3.08 2.64 -2.61
N ALA A 84 2.61 1.50 -3.14
CA ALA A 84 1.20 1.18 -3.24
C ALA A 84 0.72 0.52 -1.93
N VAL A 85 -0.35 1.04 -1.36
CA VAL A 85 -1.05 0.45 -0.22
C VAL A 85 -2.55 0.39 -0.51
N GLY A 86 -3.32 -0.22 0.38
CA GLY A 86 -4.78 -0.15 0.33
C GLY A 86 -5.41 -1.36 -0.33
N CYS A 87 -6.67 -1.21 -0.75
CA CYS A 87 -7.49 -2.35 -1.16
C CYS A 87 -7.02 -3.01 -2.46
N LEU A 88 -6.45 -2.26 -3.42
CA LEU A 88 -5.90 -2.85 -4.64
C LEU A 88 -4.61 -3.61 -4.33
N ALA A 89 -3.72 -2.98 -3.56
CA ALA A 89 -2.48 -3.58 -3.08
C ALA A 89 -2.75 -4.89 -2.32
N GLU A 90 -3.65 -4.89 -1.34
CA GLU A 90 -4.05 -6.09 -0.60
C GLU A 90 -4.63 -7.18 -1.53
N ARG A 91 -5.43 -6.79 -2.51
CA ARG A 91 -6.16 -7.76 -3.34
C ARG A 91 -5.25 -8.49 -4.31
N TYR A 92 -4.28 -7.79 -4.88
CA TYR A 92 -3.46 -8.30 -5.99
C TYR A 92 -2.00 -8.54 -5.61
N GLY A 93 -1.48 -7.96 -4.52
CA GLY A 93 -0.19 -8.32 -3.94
C GLY A 93 0.94 -8.44 -4.95
N ASP A 94 1.49 -9.64 -5.08
CA ASP A 94 2.53 -10.01 -6.04
C ASP A 94 2.13 -9.72 -7.51
N GLU A 95 0.91 -10.03 -7.93
CA GLU A 95 0.43 -9.72 -9.29
C GLU A 95 0.50 -8.22 -9.60
N LEU A 96 0.20 -7.36 -8.61
CA LEU A 96 0.29 -5.90 -8.77
C LEU A 96 1.75 -5.44 -8.85
N ALA A 97 2.63 -6.01 -8.02
CA ALA A 97 4.05 -5.68 -8.03
C ALA A 97 4.73 -6.11 -9.35
N GLU A 98 4.32 -7.25 -9.93
CA GLU A 98 4.79 -7.69 -11.24
C GLU A 98 4.27 -6.81 -12.37
N SER A 99 3.02 -6.34 -12.28
CA SER A 99 2.38 -5.54 -13.33
C SER A 99 2.74 -4.05 -13.29
N LEU A 100 3.21 -3.55 -12.15
CA LEU A 100 3.50 -2.13 -11.91
C LEU A 100 4.89 -1.93 -11.28
N PRO A 101 5.98 -2.22 -12.00
CA PRO A 101 7.35 -2.14 -11.49
C PRO A 101 7.80 -0.70 -11.14
N GLU A 102 7.05 0.31 -11.55
CA GLU A 102 7.28 1.72 -11.20
C GLU A 102 7.05 2.01 -9.72
N ALA A 103 6.21 1.21 -9.05
CA ALA A 103 6.06 1.22 -7.60
C ALA A 103 7.19 0.40 -6.94
N ASP A 104 7.93 1.00 -6.01
CA ASP A 104 9.08 0.35 -5.36
C ASP A 104 8.64 -0.72 -4.34
N ALA A 105 7.40 -0.63 -3.86
CA ALA A 105 6.79 -1.63 -3.00
C ALA A 105 5.27 -1.65 -3.12
N VAL A 106 4.69 -2.84 -2.98
CA VAL A 106 3.27 -3.08 -2.75
C VAL A 106 3.14 -3.64 -1.33
N LEU A 107 2.48 -2.91 -0.44
CA LEU A 107 2.31 -3.31 0.97
C LEU A 107 0.86 -3.70 1.24
N GLY A 108 0.69 -4.86 1.87
CA GLY A 108 -0.61 -5.34 2.33
C GLY A 108 -1.02 -4.73 3.66
N PHE A 109 -2.19 -5.10 4.17
CA PHE A 109 -2.67 -4.60 5.47
C PHE A 109 -1.80 -5.06 6.65
N ASP A 110 -1.15 -6.21 6.53
CA ASP A 110 -0.26 -6.75 7.57
C ASP A 110 1.01 -5.91 7.77
N ASP A 111 1.35 -5.02 6.82
CA ASP A 111 2.49 -4.10 6.93
C ASP A 111 2.16 -2.79 7.64
N TYR A 112 0.88 -2.46 7.81
CA TYR A 112 0.45 -1.18 8.39
C TYR A 112 1.00 -0.94 9.80
N PRO A 113 1.03 -1.94 10.71
CA PRO A 113 1.62 -1.77 12.04
C PRO A 113 3.06 -1.25 12.03
N ASP A 114 3.85 -1.68 11.03
CA ASP A 114 5.27 -1.37 10.91
C ASP A 114 5.57 -0.40 9.74
N ILE A 115 4.56 0.32 9.25
CA ILE A 115 4.65 1.10 8.00
C ILE A 115 5.85 2.05 7.98
N ALA A 116 6.13 2.74 9.08
CA ALA A 116 7.27 3.65 9.16
C ALA A 116 8.62 2.92 9.03
N ALA A 117 8.75 1.72 9.60
CA ALA A 117 9.95 0.90 9.44
C ALA A 117 10.07 0.37 8.00
N ARG A 118 8.95 -0.04 7.38
CA ARG A 118 8.90 -0.46 5.98
C ARG A 118 9.36 0.64 5.04
N LEU A 119 8.82 1.85 5.17
CA LEU A 119 9.20 2.98 4.33
C LEU A 119 10.68 3.35 4.47
N ARG A 120 11.24 3.28 5.68
CA ARG A 120 12.69 3.51 5.89
C ARG A 120 13.56 2.47 5.22
N SER A 121 13.18 1.20 5.28
CA SER A 121 13.90 0.10 4.63
C SER A 121 13.88 0.29 3.10
N ILE A 122 12.72 0.68 2.54
CA ILE A 122 12.57 0.99 1.11
C ILE A 122 13.44 2.20 0.72
N LEU A 123 13.43 3.28 1.51
CA LEU A 123 14.31 4.44 1.28
C LEU A 123 15.81 4.10 1.36
N ALA A 124 16.18 3.11 2.17
CA ALA A 124 17.54 2.60 2.26
C ALA A 124 17.94 1.69 1.09
N GLY A 125 17.00 1.37 0.18
CA GLY A 125 17.22 0.56 -1.01
C GLY A 125 16.88 -0.93 -0.85
N ASP A 126 16.29 -1.33 0.28
CA ASP A 126 15.82 -2.70 0.45
C ASP A 126 14.57 -2.95 -0.41
N ARG A 127 14.48 -4.16 -0.98
CA ARG A 127 13.27 -4.59 -1.70
C ARG A 127 12.29 -5.26 -0.74
N HIS A 128 11.06 -4.75 -0.70
CA HIS A 128 9.97 -5.43 -0.03
C HIS A 128 9.45 -6.60 -0.89
N VAL A 129 9.16 -7.73 -0.26
CA VAL A 129 8.52 -8.88 -0.92
C VAL A 129 7.02 -8.75 -0.71
N PRO A 130 6.22 -8.54 -1.78
CA PRO A 130 4.77 -8.41 -1.65
C PRO A 130 4.14 -9.72 -1.17
N HIS A 131 2.97 -9.63 -0.55
CA HIS A 131 2.23 -10.83 -0.17
C HIS A 131 1.60 -11.51 -1.40
N THR A 132 1.44 -12.82 -1.32
CA THR A 132 0.58 -13.56 -2.26
C THR A 132 -0.84 -13.58 -1.73
N PRO A 133 -1.84 -13.06 -2.48
CA PRO A 133 -3.24 -13.11 -2.08
C PRO A 133 -3.69 -14.55 -1.82
N LYS A 134 -4.35 -14.77 -0.67
CA LYS A 134 -4.89 -16.08 -0.30
C LYS A 134 -6.40 -16.07 -0.44
N ASP A 135 -6.99 -17.16 -0.95
CA ASP A 135 -8.44 -17.32 -0.89
C ASP A 135 -8.86 -17.49 0.58
N ARG A 136 -9.35 -16.41 1.19
CA ARG A 136 -9.80 -16.38 2.57
C ARG A 136 -10.98 -17.32 2.83
N ARG A 137 -11.69 -17.82 1.80
CA ARG A 137 -12.71 -18.87 1.96
C ARG A 137 -12.12 -20.17 2.49
N SER A 138 -10.86 -20.46 2.18
CA SER A 138 -10.15 -21.64 2.69
C SER A 138 -9.88 -21.58 4.20
N LEU A 139 -9.91 -20.38 4.78
CA LEU A 139 -9.66 -20.15 6.21
C LEU A 139 -10.92 -20.32 7.07
N LEU A 140 -12.10 -20.42 6.42
CA LEU A 140 -13.35 -20.63 7.13
C LEU A 140 -13.52 -22.13 7.41
N PRO A 141 -13.66 -22.56 8.68
CA PRO A 141 -13.77 -23.97 9.06
C PRO A 141 -15.03 -24.68 8.51
N LEU A 142 -15.94 -23.93 7.90
CA LEU A 142 -17.21 -24.40 7.31
C LEU A 142 -17.39 -23.87 5.88
N ALA A 143 -16.33 -23.86 5.07
CA ALA A 143 -16.44 -23.47 3.66
C ALA A 143 -17.55 -24.29 2.95
N PRO A 144 -18.50 -23.66 2.24
CA PRO A 144 -19.56 -24.35 1.51
C PRO A 144 -19.07 -25.37 0.47
N ALA A 145 -17.78 -25.34 0.12
CA ALA A 145 -17.14 -26.30 -0.77
C ALA A 145 -17.36 -27.76 -0.35
N ALA A 146 -17.58 -28.04 0.94
CA ALA A 146 -17.90 -29.37 1.46
C ALA A 146 -19.38 -29.80 1.30
N ARG A 147 -20.29 -28.92 0.86
CA ARG A 147 -21.74 -29.25 0.75
C ARG A 147 -22.14 -29.98 -0.53
N HIS A 148 -21.30 -29.97 -1.57
CA HIS A 148 -21.67 -30.57 -2.87
C HIS A 148 -21.55 -32.10 -2.93
N THR A 149 -21.01 -32.76 -1.90
CA THR A 149 -20.92 -34.23 -1.84
C THR A 149 -22.06 -34.91 -1.08
N ALA A 150 -23.04 -34.13 -0.58
CA ALA A 150 -24.14 -34.64 0.26
C ALA A 150 -25.53 -34.48 -0.37
N SER A 151 -25.65 -34.65 -1.69
CA SER A 151 -26.97 -34.86 -2.33
C SER A 151 -27.08 -36.33 -2.76
N GLY A 152 -27.23 -37.19 -1.76
CA GLY A 152 -27.65 -38.58 -1.94
C GLY A 152 -29.17 -38.64 -2.16
N SER A 153 -29.55 -39.40 -3.19
CA SER A 153 -30.81 -40.13 -3.36
C SER A 153 -31.99 -39.76 -2.45
N VAL A 154 -33.01 -39.17 -3.04
CA VAL A 154 -34.43 -39.40 -2.72
C VAL A 154 -35.21 -39.52 -4.02
#